data_AF-A0A0F8ZRD0-F1
#
_entry.id   AF-A0A0F8ZRD0-F1
#
_cell.length_a   1.000
_cell.length_b   1.000
_cell.length_c   1.000
_cell.angle_alpha   90.00
_cell.angle_beta   90.00
_cell.angle_gamma   90.00
#
_symmetry.space_group_name_H-M   'P 1'
#
loop_
_entity.id
_entity.type
_entity.pdbx_description
1 polymer ?
#
loop_
_entity_poly.entity_id
_entity_poly.type
_entity_poly.pdbx_seq_one_letter_code
_entity_poly.pdbx_strand_id
1 'polypeptide(L)'
;PLTTVPTLIPLNGITLTCPAAATSITLRNPELGDKDISQFQRINRETRGGTLVVFSDPIWPRTQKLILEFTGLTEDKAQEFLTFLNLSLGQYVELTDWESNTWRGILTSPQSPIIRDGTCKITATVEFEGGKLYLETITDTLPITQNILGSVSDVSWSGFEADKLYLQSGQFTSTVKFSHHLNIVGGQVHGIEWDGTDTLWCRLGTAKLYLQSGQFFSPIKFSFDVSGKDTQPTGISWDGIDTLWVGNVSDKLYLQSGQFFSPIKESLNINAKNPNPRDISWDGTDIPWLGISPATLYLQSGQFTSTILASRSITGIDTDPGGISWNKFDTPWCGRTDDKLYLQSGQFTTTLITSVYVGSIDNNPSGISSNNFNL
;
A
#
# COMPACT_ATOMS: atom_id res chain seq x y z
N PRO A 1 -7.13 -24.98 24.42
CA PRO A 1 -7.76 -23.68 24.75
C PRO A 1 -9.25 -23.69 24.40
N LEU A 2 -10.11 -23.32 25.34
CA LEU A 2 -11.53 -23.09 25.02
C LEU A 2 -11.60 -21.86 24.12
N THR A 3 -11.96 -22.07 22.85
CA THR A 3 -12.30 -20.99 21.92
C THR A 3 -13.56 -20.32 22.44
N THR A 4 -13.40 -19.20 23.14
CA THR A 4 -14.52 -18.31 23.43
C THR A 4 -14.95 -17.71 22.10
N VAL A 5 -16.16 -18.08 21.68
CA VAL A 5 -16.83 -17.48 20.52
C VAL A 5 -16.80 -15.96 20.71
N PRO A 6 -16.39 -15.19 19.68
CA PRO A 6 -16.40 -13.73 19.78
C PRO A 6 -17.79 -13.25 20.20
N THR A 7 -17.82 -12.44 21.25
CA THR A 7 -19.05 -11.83 21.74
C THR A 7 -19.52 -10.81 20.70
N LEU A 8 -20.50 -11.18 19.89
CA LEU A 8 -21.16 -10.27 18.97
C LEU A 8 -21.89 -9.21 19.80
N ILE A 9 -21.50 -7.95 19.63
CA ILE A 9 -22.25 -6.80 20.16
C ILE A 9 -23.15 -6.33 19.00
N PRO A 10 -24.48 -6.47 19.12
CA PRO A 10 -25.38 -6.00 18.08
C PRO A 10 -25.28 -4.48 17.96
N LEU A 11 -25.07 -3.98 16.74
CA LEU A 11 -25.14 -2.56 16.43
C LEU A 11 -26.55 -2.19 15.93
N ASN A 12 -27.00 -0.98 16.28
CA ASN A 12 -28.30 -0.42 15.84
C ASN A 12 -28.22 0.17 14.43
N GLY A 13 -27.54 -0.51 13.51
CA GLY A 13 -27.38 -0.03 12.14
C GLY A 13 -26.19 -0.66 11.42
N ILE A 14 -26.12 -0.34 10.13
CA ILE A 14 -24.97 -0.57 9.29
C ILE A 14 -24.31 0.76 8.99
N THR A 15 -22.98 0.81 8.99
CA THR A 15 -22.23 2.01 8.65
C THR A 15 -21.44 1.78 7.38
N LEU A 16 -21.66 2.64 6.38
CA LEU A 16 -20.89 2.71 5.15
C LEU A 16 -19.95 3.91 5.24
N THR A 17 -18.66 3.69 5.06
CA THR A 17 -17.63 4.72 5.10
C THR A 17 -16.85 4.70 3.80
N CYS A 18 -16.69 5.85 3.16
CA CYS A 18 -15.82 6.04 2.00
C CYS A 18 -14.65 6.94 2.41
N PRO A 19 -13.46 6.38 2.72
CA PRO A 19 -12.31 7.16 3.21
C PRO A 19 -11.85 8.23 2.21
N ALA A 20 -11.80 7.88 0.91
CA ALA A 20 -11.32 8.78 -0.14
C ALA A 20 -12.22 10.01 -0.35
N ALA A 21 -13.54 9.87 -0.15
CA ALA A 21 -14.49 10.97 -0.20
C ALA A 21 -14.79 11.60 1.18
N ALA A 22 -14.11 11.15 2.25
CA ALA A 22 -14.32 11.58 3.63
C ALA A 22 -15.80 11.62 4.06
N THR A 23 -16.59 10.65 3.58
CA THR A 23 -18.05 10.59 3.82
C THR A 23 -18.43 9.29 4.49
N SER A 24 -19.41 9.35 5.39
CA SER A 24 -19.98 8.17 6.03
C SER A 24 -21.48 8.32 6.20
N ILE A 25 -22.19 7.21 6.12
CA ILE A 25 -23.63 7.15 6.38
C ILE A 25 -23.92 5.94 7.27
N THR A 26 -24.76 6.16 8.27
CA THR A 26 -25.31 5.07 9.09
C THR A 26 -26.78 4.88 8.71
N LEU A 27 -27.10 3.67 8.29
CA LEU A 27 -28.44 3.24 7.94
C LEU A 27 -28.94 2.24 8.97
N ARG A 28 -30.25 2.06 9.04
CA ARG A 28 -30.83 0.95 9.79
C ARG A 28 -30.37 -0.40 9.22
N ASN A 29 -30.49 -1.44 10.03
CA ASN A 29 -30.18 -2.80 9.58
C ASN A 29 -31.02 -3.14 8.34
N PRO A 30 -30.40 -3.78 7.33
CA PRO A 30 -31.14 -4.24 6.16
C PRO A 30 -32.16 -5.31 6.57
N GLU A 31 -33.25 -5.43 5.83
CA GLU A 31 -34.17 -6.57 5.98
C GLU A 31 -33.41 -7.85 5.57
N LEU A 32 -33.61 -8.95 6.32
CA LEU A 32 -32.90 -10.24 6.28
C LEU A 32 -32.85 -10.92 4.89
N GLY A 33 -32.11 -10.29 3.99
CA GLY A 33 -31.81 -10.74 2.65
C GLY A 33 -30.33 -11.10 2.51
N ASP A 34 -29.75 -11.78 3.53
CA ASP A 34 -28.40 -12.36 3.48
C ASP A 34 -28.33 -13.46 2.42
N LYS A 35 -28.40 -13.07 1.16
CA LYS A 35 -27.99 -13.88 0.04
C LYS A 35 -26.51 -13.60 -0.17
N ASP A 36 -25.69 -14.28 0.61
CA ASP A 36 -24.27 -14.41 0.30
C ASP A 36 -24.14 -15.22 -0.99
N ILE A 37 -23.87 -14.52 -2.10
CA ILE A 37 -23.54 -15.16 -3.37
C ILE A 37 -22.03 -15.23 -3.44
N SER A 38 -21.49 -16.36 -2.99
CA SER A 38 -20.08 -16.70 -3.16
C SER A 38 -19.84 -17.27 -4.56
N GLN A 39 -19.19 -16.51 -5.44
CA GLN A 39 -18.82 -16.96 -6.79
C GLN A 39 -17.39 -17.51 -6.78
N PHE A 40 -17.23 -18.78 -7.13
CA PHE A 40 -15.91 -19.43 -7.23
C PHE A 40 -15.51 -19.58 -8.70
N GLN A 41 -14.34 -19.09 -9.10
CA GLN A 41 -13.76 -19.36 -10.43
C GLN A 41 -13.21 -20.81 -10.47
N ARG A 42 -14.07 -21.81 -10.70
CA ARG A 42 -13.61 -23.21 -10.72
C ARG A 42 -12.74 -23.49 -11.94
N ILE A 43 -11.54 -24.04 -11.72
CA ILE A 43 -10.75 -24.69 -12.78
C ILE A 43 -11.04 -26.19 -12.74
N ASN A 44 -11.82 -26.67 -13.71
CA ASN A 44 -12.09 -28.11 -13.85
C ASN A 44 -10.97 -28.75 -14.67
N ARG A 45 -10.29 -29.76 -14.10
CA ARG A 45 -9.41 -30.66 -14.86
C ARG A 45 -9.91 -32.09 -14.73
N GLU A 46 -10.31 -32.68 -15.85
CA GLU A 46 -10.55 -34.11 -15.93
C GLU A 46 -9.22 -34.85 -16.08
N THR A 47 -8.97 -35.81 -15.19
CA THR A 47 -7.84 -36.72 -15.33
C THR A 47 -8.17 -37.81 -16.35
N ARG A 48 -7.15 -38.42 -16.98
CA ARG A 48 -7.34 -39.47 -18.01
C ARG A 48 -8.07 -40.74 -17.49
N GLY A 49 -8.34 -40.83 -16.20
CA GLY A 49 -9.11 -41.92 -15.56
C GLY A 49 -10.55 -41.55 -15.19
N GLY A 50 -11.11 -40.44 -15.70
CA GLY A 50 -12.51 -40.05 -15.42
C GLY A 50 -12.76 -39.56 -13.99
N THR A 51 -11.70 -39.33 -13.21
CA THR A 51 -11.82 -38.77 -11.86
C THR A 51 -11.75 -37.25 -11.94
N LEU A 52 -12.84 -36.61 -11.52
CA LEU A 52 -12.93 -35.16 -11.37
C LEU A 52 -12.25 -34.75 -10.06
N VAL A 53 -11.13 -34.03 -10.15
CA VAL A 53 -10.46 -33.45 -8.98
C VAL A 53 -10.79 -31.97 -8.95
N VAL A 54 -11.57 -31.57 -7.95
CA VAL A 54 -11.96 -30.17 -7.72
C VAL A 54 -10.98 -29.54 -6.74
N PHE A 55 -10.21 -28.56 -7.20
CA PHE A 55 -9.32 -27.78 -6.34
C PHE A 55 -10.03 -26.51 -5.88
N SER A 56 -10.13 -26.30 -4.57
CA SER A 56 -10.44 -25.00 -3.95
C SER A 56 -9.25 -24.62 -3.08
N ASP A 57 -8.44 -23.68 -3.55
CA ASP A 57 -7.28 -23.20 -2.81
C ASP A 57 -7.75 -22.28 -1.65
N PRO A 58 -7.35 -22.54 -0.39
CA PRO A 58 -7.72 -21.73 0.77
C PRO A 58 -7.32 -20.26 0.68
N ILE A 59 -6.33 -19.91 -0.15
CA ILE A 59 -5.72 -18.57 -0.26
C ILE A 59 -6.45 -17.70 -1.29
N TRP A 60 -7.42 -18.23 -2.03
CA TRP A 60 -8.15 -17.43 -3.01
C TRP A 60 -8.94 -16.31 -2.33
N PRO A 61 -8.81 -15.04 -2.80
CA PRO A 61 -9.63 -13.96 -2.31
C PRO A 61 -11.09 -14.35 -2.47
N ARG A 62 -11.79 -14.54 -1.35
CA ARG A 62 -13.23 -14.77 -1.36
C ARG A 62 -13.88 -13.41 -1.52
N THR A 63 -14.00 -12.97 -2.75
CA THR A 63 -14.87 -11.84 -3.07
C THR A 63 -16.31 -12.29 -2.82
N GLN A 64 -16.99 -11.64 -1.90
CA GLN A 64 -18.38 -11.91 -1.54
C GLN A 64 -19.24 -10.77 -2.06
N LYS A 65 -20.39 -11.13 -2.63
CA LYS A 65 -21.40 -10.16 -3.06
C LYS A 65 -22.51 -10.10 -2.02
N LEU A 66 -22.65 -8.94 -1.39
CA LEU A 66 -23.71 -8.62 -0.44
C LEU A 66 -24.77 -7.78 -1.16
N ILE A 67 -26.04 -8.18 -1.00
CA ILE A 67 -27.19 -7.40 -1.48
C ILE A 67 -27.89 -6.85 -0.23
N LEU A 68 -27.80 -5.55 -0.03
CA LEU A 68 -28.32 -4.88 1.16
C LEU A 68 -29.61 -4.15 0.80
N GLU A 69 -30.71 -4.46 1.49
CA GLU A 69 -32.01 -3.81 1.30
C GLU A 69 -32.44 -3.07 2.56
N PHE A 70 -32.55 -1.75 2.47
CA PHE A 70 -32.95 -0.87 3.56
C PHE A 70 -34.40 -0.44 3.35
N THR A 71 -35.32 -0.85 4.23
CA THR A 71 -36.74 -0.47 4.15
C THR A 71 -37.10 0.60 5.17
N GLY A 72 -38.10 1.44 4.90
CA GLY A 72 -38.57 2.44 5.86
C GLY A 72 -37.54 3.52 6.20
N LEU A 73 -36.76 3.95 5.20
CA LEU A 73 -35.92 5.14 5.31
C LEU A 73 -36.79 6.41 5.35
N THR A 74 -36.33 7.43 6.06
CA THR A 74 -36.88 8.79 5.95
C THR A 74 -36.40 9.44 4.65
N GLU A 75 -37.10 10.46 4.16
CA GLU A 75 -36.70 11.20 2.95
C GLU A 75 -35.27 11.74 3.06
N ASP A 76 -34.94 12.35 4.21
CA ASP A 76 -33.60 12.89 4.48
C ASP A 76 -32.53 11.80 4.40
N LYS A 77 -32.80 10.61 4.97
CA LYS A 77 -31.85 9.49 4.92
C LYS A 77 -31.72 8.88 3.54
N ALA A 78 -32.81 8.84 2.76
CA ALA A 78 -32.75 8.41 1.37
C ALA A 78 -31.89 9.37 0.52
N GLN A 79 -32.00 10.69 0.77
CA GLN A 79 -31.20 11.70 0.07
C GLN A 79 -29.73 11.70 0.51
N GLU A 80 -29.44 11.51 1.80
CA GLU A 80 -28.08 11.29 2.30
C GLU A 80 -27.47 10.05 1.64
N PHE A 81 -28.23 8.96 1.53
CA PHE A 81 -27.76 7.73 0.90
C PHE A 81 -27.45 7.93 -0.58
N LEU A 82 -28.32 8.63 -1.33
CA LEU A 82 -28.06 8.95 -2.73
C LEU A 82 -26.81 9.83 -2.91
N THR A 83 -26.61 10.81 -2.02
CA THR A 83 -25.40 11.64 -1.99
C THR A 83 -24.16 10.77 -1.73
N PHE A 84 -24.23 9.86 -0.76
CA PHE A 84 -23.16 8.91 -0.48
C PHE A 84 -22.83 8.03 -1.68
N LEU A 85 -23.83 7.46 -2.37
CA LEU A 85 -23.64 6.65 -3.56
C LEU A 85 -22.90 7.42 -4.65
N ASN A 86 -23.32 8.66 -4.94
CA ASN A 86 -22.68 9.49 -5.96
C ASN A 86 -21.22 9.83 -5.63
N LEU A 87 -20.91 10.07 -4.36
CA LEU A 87 -19.55 10.40 -3.91
C LEU A 87 -18.63 9.18 -3.83
N SER A 88 -19.20 7.98 -3.66
CA SER A 88 -18.44 6.72 -3.53
C SER A 88 -18.28 5.96 -4.85
N LEU A 89 -18.76 6.49 -5.98
CA LEU A 89 -18.64 5.84 -7.29
C LEU A 89 -17.18 5.59 -7.66
N GLY A 90 -16.85 4.30 -7.90
CA GLY A 90 -15.51 3.88 -8.29
C GLY A 90 -14.48 3.92 -7.15
N GLN A 91 -14.91 4.17 -5.92
CA GLN A 91 -14.05 4.22 -4.73
C GLN A 91 -14.30 3.00 -3.83
N TYR A 92 -13.32 2.69 -2.98
CA TYR A 92 -13.48 1.64 -1.97
C TYR A 92 -14.36 2.14 -0.82
N VAL A 93 -15.26 1.27 -0.39
CA VAL A 93 -16.18 1.49 0.73
C VAL A 93 -15.89 0.45 1.81
N GLU A 94 -15.83 0.93 3.05
CA GLU A 94 -15.80 0.11 4.24
C GLU A 94 -17.22 -0.03 4.79
N LEU A 95 -17.65 -1.26 4.99
CA LEU A 95 -18.98 -1.60 5.50
C LEU A 95 -18.81 -2.23 6.88
N THR A 96 -19.35 -1.61 7.92
CA THR A 96 -19.46 -2.23 9.25
C THR A 96 -20.88 -2.74 9.42
N ASP A 97 -21.04 -4.06 9.44
CA ASP A 97 -22.35 -4.72 9.54
C ASP A 97 -22.93 -4.70 10.97
N TRP A 98 -24.17 -5.17 11.11
CA TRP A 98 -24.90 -5.21 12.39
C TRP A 98 -24.32 -6.22 13.39
N GLU A 99 -23.43 -7.11 12.95
CA GLU A 99 -22.68 -8.07 13.77
C GLU A 99 -21.31 -7.51 14.18
N SER A 100 -21.05 -6.22 13.92
CA SER A 100 -19.76 -5.55 14.15
C SER A 100 -18.61 -6.09 13.31
N ASN A 101 -18.88 -6.78 12.20
CA ASN A 101 -17.83 -7.14 11.26
C ASN A 101 -17.56 -6.00 10.29
N THR A 102 -16.27 -5.79 9.98
CA THR A 102 -15.86 -4.84 8.95
C THR A 102 -15.57 -5.56 7.65
N TRP A 103 -16.09 -5.02 6.56
CA TRP A 103 -15.89 -5.48 5.20
C TRP A 103 -15.28 -4.37 4.37
N ARG A 104 -14.44 -4.74 3.38
CA ARG A 104 -13.85 -3.78 2.44
C ARG A 104 -14.16 -4.20 1.01
N GLY A 105 -14.70 -3.28 0.22
CA GLY A 105 -15.19 -3.58 -1.12
C GLY A 105 -15.56 -2.36 -1.93
N ILE A 106 -16.32 -2.57 -3.00
CA ILE A 106 -16.86 -1.54 -3.88
C ILE A 106 -18.38 -1.70 -4.01
N LEU A 107 -19.07 -0.60 -4.30
CA LEU A 107 -20.49 -0.63 -4.64
C LEU A 107 -20.65 -0.87 -6.14
N THR A 108 -21.30 -1.97 -6.52
CA THR A 108 -21.42 -2.40 -7.92
C THR A 108 -22.69 -1.91 -8.59
N SER A 109 -23.63 -1.33 -7.83
CA SER A 109 -24.90 -0.83 -8.35
C SER A 109 -25.12 0.68 -8.09
N PRO A 110 -24.38 1.57 -8.81
CA PRO A 110 -24.51 3.03 -8.72
C PRO A 110 -25.94 3.57 -8.85
N GLN A 111 -26.73 2.91 -9.70
CA GLN A 111 -28.06 3.34 -10.12
C GLN A 111 -29.18 2.58 -9.40
N SER A 112 -28.89 2.07 -8.19
CA SER A 112 -29.88 1.27 -7.49
C SER A 112 -31.15 2.09 -7.23
N PRO A 113 -32.33 1.53 -7.52
CA PRO A 113 -33.57 2.27 -7.38
C PRO A 113 -33.88 2.55 -5.90
N ILE A 114 -34.12 3.82 -5.57
CA ILE A 114 -34.83 4.20 -4.35
C ILE A 114 -36.32 4.11 -4.68
N ILE A 115 -37.02 3.16 -4.06
CA ILE A 115 -38.44 2.90 -4.31
C ILE A 115 -39.25 3.53 -3.18
N ARG A 116 -40.22 4.38 -3.54
CA ARG A 116 -41.22 4.88 -2.60
C ARG A 116 -42.48 4.02 -2.70
N ASP A 117 -42.81 3.32 -1.62
CA ASP A 117 -44.06 2.56 -1.53
C ASP A 117 -45.25 3.49 -1.23
N GLY A 118 -46.47 3.07 -1.59
CA GLY A 118 -47.72 3.80 -1.40
C GLY A 118 -48.06 4.12 0.07
N THR A 119 -47.29 3.58 1.01
CA THR A 119 -47.40 3.81 2.46
C THR A 119 -46.38 4.82 3.01
N CYS A 120 -45.74 5.63 2.16
CA CYS A 120 -44.67 6.59 2.51
C CYS A 120 -43.42 5.94 3.10
N LYS A 121 -43.23 4.64 2.88
CA LYS A 121 -42.00 3.93 3.23
C LYS A 121 -41.05 3.98 2.03
N ILE A 122 -39.82 4.39 2.27
CA ILE A 122 -38.79 4.43 1.25
C ILE A 122 -37.89 3.21 1.42
N THR A 123 -37.68 2.49 0.33
CA THR A 123 -36.78 1.34 0.25
C THR A 123 -35.61 1.66 -0.65
N ALA A 124 -34.40 1.32 -0.24
CA ALA A 124 -33.19 1.44 -1.04
C ALA A 124 -32.46 0.10 -1.05
N THR A 125 -32.05 -0.35 -2.23
CA THR A 125 -31.23 -1.56 -2.39
C THR A 125 -29.82 -1.16 -2.83
N VAL A 126 -28.78 -1.88 -2.43
CA VAL A 126 -27.43 -1.71 -2.98
C VAL A 126 -26.68 -3.03 -3.00
N GLU A 127 -25.85 -3.20 -4.01
CA GLU A 127 -24.94 -4.33 -4.14
C GLU A 127 -23.52 -3.88 -3.74
N PHE A 128 -22.93 -4.63 -2.81
CA PHE A 128 -21.57 -4.46 -2.35
C PHE A 128 -20.77 -5.71 -2.70
N GLU A 129 -19.60 -5.53 -3.33
CA GLU A 129 -18.69 -6.62 -3.66
C GLU A 129 -17.38 -6.41 -2.91
N GLY A 130 -17.04 -7.31 -1.98
CA GLY A 130 -15.89 -7.13 -1.10
C GLY A 130 -15.55 -8.35 -0.25
N GLY A 131 -14.57 -8.20 0.63
CA GLY A 131 -14.13 -9.24 1.55
C GLY A 131 -14.24 -8.81 3.01
N LYS A 132 -14.57 -9.77 3.89
CA LYS A 132 -14.58 -9.58 5.35
C LYS A 132 -13.16 -9.40 5.88
N LEU A 133 -12.94 -8.37 6.70
CA LEU A 133 -11.70 -8.16 7.43
C LEU A 133 -11.73 -9.01 8.70
N TYR A 134 -10.82 -9.97 8.81
CA TYR A 134 -10.67 -10.77 10.02
C TYR A 134 -9.65 -10.10 10.94
N LEU A 135 -10.10 -9.70 12.13
CA LEU A 135 -9.20 -9.44 13.26
C LEU A 135 -8.63 -10.79 13.69
N GLU A 136 -7.43 -11.14 13.24
CA GLU A 136 -6.71 -12.27 13.83
C GLU A 136 -6.44 -11.95 15.30
N THR A 137 -7.03 -12.75 16.19
CA THR A 137 -6.81 -12.63 17.63
C THR A 137 -5.40 -13.15 17.92
N ILE A 138 -4.41 -12.27 17.98
CA ILE A 138 -3.06 -12.59 18.42
C ILE A 138 -3.11 -12.84 19.92
N THR A 139 -3.25 -14.11 20.33
CA THR A 139 -2.98 -14.53 21.71
C THR A 139 -1.48 -14.78 21.85
N ASP A 140 -0.71 -13.72 22.07
CA ASP A 140 0.56 -13.87 22.77
C ASP A 140 0.77 -12.66 23.69
N THR A 141 0.56 -12.90 24.98
CA THR A 141 0.69 -11.90 26.03
C THR A 141 2.16 -11.68 26.34
N LEU A 142 2.74 -10.63 25.77
CA LEU A 142 3.92 -9.96 26.33
C LEU A 142 3.48 -8.61 26.94
N PRO A 143 4.09 -8.17 28.04
CA PRO A 143 3.58 -7.07 28.85
C PRO A 143 3.65 -5.77 28.06
N ILE A 144 2.48 -5.24 27.73
CA ILE A 144 2.31 -3.93 27.10
C ILE A 144 2.55 -2.87 28.18
N THR A 145 3.74 -2.28 28.20
CA THR A 145 3.86 -0.88 28.61
C THR A 145 3.35 -0.03 27.45
N GLN A 146 2.12 0.48 27.59
CA GLN A 146 1.53 1.46 26.69
C GLN A 146 2.46 2.68 26.56
N ASN A 147 3.07 2.82 25.40
CA ASN A 147 3.34 4.13 24.83
C ASN A 147 2.19 4.43 23.85
N ILE A 148 1.33 5.36 24.24
CA ILE A 148 0.39 6.00 23.33
C ILE A 148 1.23 6.93 22.44
N LEU A 149 1.77 6.39 21.34
CA LEU A 149 2.48 7.13 20.28
C LEU A 149 2.43 6.27 19.00
N GLY A 150 1.45 6.54 18.12
CA GLY A 150 1.36 6.02 16.75
C GLY A 150 1.19 4.50 16.61
N SER A 151 0.17 4.06 15.87
CA SER A 151 0.18 2.69 15.32
C SER A 151 1.51 2.50 14.56
N VAL A 152 2.35 1.55 14.97
CA VAL A 152 3.63 1.29 14.30
C VAL A 152 3.33 0.94 12.84
N SER A 153 3.75 1.80 11.92
CA SER A 153 3.43 1.69 10.51
C SER A 153 4.24 0.53 9.89
N ASP A 154 3.56 -0.35 9.14
CA ASP A 154 4.15 -1.52 8.48
C ASP A 154 5.19 -1.17 7.39
N VAL A 155 6.40 -1.70 7.45
CA VAL A 155 7.41 -1.36 6.42
C VAL A 155 7.18 -2.13 5.13
N SER A 156 7.12 -1.40 4.03
CA SER A 156 7.15 -1.97 2.68
C SER A 156 8.57 -1.98 2.15
N TRP A 157 8.99 -3.05 1.48
CA TRP A 157 10.31 -3.10 0.86
C TRP A 157 10.32 -4.03 -0.35
N SER A 158 11.30 -3.85 -1.22
CA SER A 158 11.49 -4.65 -2.42
C SER A 158 12.72 -5.54 -2.27
N GLY A 159 12.59 -6.80 -2.67
CA GLY A 159 13.71 -7.74 -2.71
C GLY A 159 14.22 -7.92 -4.14
N PHE A 160 15.50 -7.65 -4.32
CA PHE A 160 16.13 -7.60 -5.63
C PHE A 160 16.23 -8.97 -6.29
N GLU A 161 16.60 -10.02 -5.53
CA GLU A 161 16.83 -11.35 -6.09
C GLU A 161 15.55 -12.12 -6.36
N ALA A 162 14.58 -12.10 -5.43
CA ALA A 162 13.32 -12.82 -5.64
C ALA A 162 12.31 -12.07 -6.51
N ASP A 163 12.61 -10.85 -6.97
CA ASP A 163 11.72 -9.98 -7.77
C ASP A 163 10.34 -9.81 -7.11
N LYS A 164 10.38 -9.50 -5.80
CA LYS A 164 9.22 -9.45 -4.91
C LYS A 164 9.08 -8.12 -4.19
N LEU A 165 7.83 -7.78 -3.90
CA LEU A 165 7.47 -6.73 -2.96
C LEU A 165 7.04 -7.38 -1.64
N TYR A 166 7.44 -6.81 -0.52
CA TYR A 166 7.19 -7.33 0.82
C TYR A 166 6.52 -6.28 1.68
N LEU A 167 5.59 -6.73 2.53
CA LEU A 167 5.04 -5.97 3.63
C LEU A 167 5.42 -6.65 4.94
N GLN A 168 6.13 -5.94 5.81
CA GLN A 168 6.49 -6.40 7.14
C GLN A 168 5.63 -5.75 8.22
N SER A 169 5.32 -6.53 9.25
CA SER A 169 4.53 -6.03 10.38
C SER A 169 5.33 -5.01 11.19
N GLY A 170 4.80 -3.81 11.36
CA GLY A 170 5.45 -2.72 12.07
C GLY A 170 6.78 -2.29 11.45
N GLN A 171 7.46 -1.40 12.16
CA GLN A 171 8.77 -0.91 11.76
C GLN A 171 9.84 -1.92 12.16
N PHE A 172 10.36 -2.67 11.18
CA PHE A 172 11.50 -3.56 11.33
C PHE A 172 11.24 -4.71 12.33
N THR A 173 10.26 -5.56 12.01
CA THR A 173 10.16 -6.92 12.57
C THR A 173 10.51 -7.95 11.50
N SER A 174 10.88 -9.17 11.88
CA SER A 174 11.15 -10.26 10.93
C SER A 174 9.88 -10.88 10.34
N THR A 175 8.70 -10.50 10.82
CA THR A 175 7.44 -11.09 10.39
C THR A 175 6.94 -10.43 9.11
N VAL A 176 7.06 -11.15 7.99
CA VAL A 176 6.42 -10.79 6.72
C VAL A 176 4.92 -11.04 6.85
N LYS A 177 4.12 -9.99 6.65
CA LYS A 177 2.66 -10.09 6.55
C LYS A 177 2.24 -10.66 5.20
N PHE A 178 2.90 -10.18 4.15
CA PHE A 178 2.56 -10.53 2.78
C PHE A 178 3.77 -10.31 1.86
N SER A 179 3.84 -11.08 0.77
CA SER A 179 4.77 -10.86 -0.34
C SER A 179 4.08 -11.02 -1.68
N HIS A 180 4.42 -10.18 -2.66
CA HIS A 180 3.94 -10.25 -4.03
C HIS A 180 5.09 -10.56 -5.00
N HIS A 181 4.96 -11.61 -5.78
CA HIS A 181 5.90 -11.87 -6.87
C HIS A 181 5.43 -11.18 -8.15
N LEU A 182 6.28 -10.35 -8.74
CA LEU A 182 5.86 -9.48 -9.84
C LEU A 182 5.66 -10.25 -11.16
N ASN A 183 6.29 -11.40 -11.37
CA ASN A 183 6.09 -12.30 -12.54
C ASN A 183 6.18 -11.60 -13.92
N ILE A 184 6.85 -10.46 -14.02
CA ILE A 184 7.00 -9.70 -15.27
C ILE A 184 8.31 -10.10 -15.95
N VAL A 185 8.31 -10.22 -17.28
CA VAL A 185 9.52 -10.57 -18.04
C VAL A 185 10.55 -9.44 -17.99
N GLY A 186 11.69 -9.69 -17.32
CA GLY A 186 12.96 -8.95 -17.42
C GLY A 186 13.18 -7.81 -16.41
N GLY A 187 14.35 -7.80 -15.74
CA GLY A 187 14.82 -6.77 -14.80
C GLY A 187 14.78 -7.20 -13.31
N GLN A 188 15.14 -6.31 -12.38
CA GLN A 188 14.97 -6.51 -10.93
C GLN A 188 14.25 -5.32 -10.29
N VAL A 189 13.27 -5.58 -9.44
CA VAL A 189 12.60 -4.52 -8.68
C VAL A 189 13.61 -3.76 -7.82
N HIS A 190 13.41 -2.46 -7.68
CA HIS A 190 14.37 -1.56 -7.05
C HIS A 190 13.63 -0.59 -6.13
N GLY A 191 13.22 0.58 -6.59
CA GLY A 191 12.47 1.53 -5.78
C GLY A 191 11.03 1.08 -5.54
N ILE A 192 10.49 1.44 -4.38
CA ILE A 192 9.11 1.20 -3.98
C ILE A 192 8.61 2.36 -3.12
N GLU A 193 7.38 2.78 -3.34
CA GLU A 193 6.69 3.74 -2.50
C GLU A 193 5.20 3.40 -2.42
N TRP A 194 4.60 3.60 -1.24
CA TRP A 194 3.16 3.46 -1.03
C TRP A 194 2.54 4.84 -0.88
N ASP A 195 1.66 5.29 -1.77
CA ASP A 195 1.10 6.65 -1.69
C ASP A 195 -0.15 6.81 -0.81
N GLY A 196 -0.52 5.76 -0.06
CA GLY A 196 -1.77 5.68 0.69
C GLY A 196 -2.92 4.98 -0.06
N THR A 197 -2.83 4.86 -1.39
CA THR A 197 -3.87 4.26 -2.25
C THR A 197 -3.32 3.21 -3.22
N ASP A 198 -2.19 3.49 -3.84
CA ASP A 198 -1.50 2.69 -4.85
C ASP A 198 -0.02 2.53 -4.50
N THR A 199 0.56 1.44 -5.00
CA THR A 199 1.98 1.18 -4.89
C THR A 199 2.68 1.68 -6.15
N LEU A 200 3.62 2.60 -5.96
CA LEU A 200 4.57 3.02 -6.97
C LEU A 200 5.81 2.15 -6.84
N TRP A 201 6.37 1.70 -7.96
CA TRP A 201 7.64 0.98 -7.93
C TRP A 201 8.37 1.11 -9.26
N CYS A 202 9.68 0.89 -9.25
CA CYS A 202 10.50 0.91 -10.46
C CYS A 202 11.38 -0.33 -10.56
N ARG A 203 11.87 -0.58 -11.78
CA ARG A 203 12.64 -1.78 -12.10
C ARG A 203 13.91 -1.43 -12.85
N LEU A 204 15.02 -2.01 -12.41
CA LEU A 204 16.29 -1.93 -13.12
C LEU A 204 16.21 -2.75 -14.42
N GLY A 205 16.65 -2.15 -15.54
CA GLY A 205 16.76 -2.83 -16.83
C GLY A 205 15.53 -2.77 -17.74
N THR A 206 14.38 -2.27 -17.27
CA THR A 206 13.20 -2.06 -18.13
C THR A 206 12.96 -0.60 -18.49
N ALA A 207 13.66 0.33 -17.84
CA ALA A 207 13.44 1.76 -17.98
C ALA A 207 11.98 2.18 -17.75
N LYS A 208 11.30 1.54 -16.78
CA LYS A 208 9.89 1.78 -16.48
C LYS A 208 9.61 2.08 -15.01
N LEU A 209 8.62 2.93 -14.82
CA LEU A 209 7.91 3.16 -13.56
C LEU A 209 6.55 2.46 -13.62
N TYR A 210 6.08 1.94 -12.50
CA TYR A 210 4.86 1.13 -12.43
C TYR A 210 3.94 1.65 -11.34
N LEU A 211 2.64 1.72 -11.65
CA LEU A 211 1.59 1.98 -10.67
C LEU A 211 0.78 0.70 -10.51
N GLN A 212 0.67 0.22 -9.29
CA GLN A 212 -0.11 -0.96 -8.95
C GLN A 212 -1.21 -0.59 -7.96
N SER A 213 -2.43 -1.11 -8.17
CA SER A 213 -3.52 -0.71 -7.27
C SER A 213 -3.42 -1.37 -5.90
N GLY A 214 -3.68 -0.58 -4.86
CA GLY A 214 -3.60 -1.05 -3.49
C GLY A 214 -2.16 -1.39 -3.08
N GLN A 215 -2.02 -1.85 -1.84
CA GLN A 215 -0.72 -2.22 -1.28
C GLN A 215 -0.35 -3.64 -1.75
N PHE A 216 0.01 -3.77 -3.04
CA PHE A 216 0.45 -5.01 -3.71
C PHE A 216 -0.64 -6.05 -4.07
N PHE A 217 -1.93 -5.76 -3.86
CA PHE A 217 -3.01 -6.75 -3.98
C PHE A 217 -3.69 -6.83 -5.37
N SER A 218 -3.40 -5.88 -6.26
CA SER A 218 -4.15 -5.71 -7.51
C SER A 218 -3.23 -5.72 -8.73
N PRO A 219 -3.76 -5.85 -9.96
CA PRO A 219 -2.96 -5.76 -11.18
C PRO A 219 -2.22 -4.41 -11.26
N ILE A 220 -1.16 -4.40 -12.07
CA ILE A 220 -0.56 -3.16 -12.55
C ILE A 220 -1.65 -2.33 -13.22
N LYS A 221 -1.89 -1.12 -12.71
CA LYS A 221 -2.80 -0.15 -13.34
C LYS A 221 -2.22 0.29 -14.68
N PHE A 222 -0.97 0.74 -14.66
CA PHE A 222 -0.20 1.06 -15.86
C PHE A 222 1.31 1.10 -15.55
N SER A 223 2.11 1.16 -16.62
CA SER A 223 3.54 1.44 -16.56
C SER A 223 3.88 2.62 -17.46
N PHE A 224 4.86 3.42 -17.07
CA PHE A 224 5.35 4.54 -17.85
C PHE A 224 6.81 4.32 -18.26
N ASP A 225 7.11 4.51 -19.55
CA ASP A 225 8.45 4.35 -20.12
C ASP A 225 9.27 5.64 -19.95
N VAL A 226 10.42 5.53 -19.28
CA VAL A 226 11.36 6.62 -19.02
C VAL A 226 12.69 6.45 -19.79
N SER A 227 12.78 5.48 -20.71
CA SER A 227 14.01 5.16 -21.48
C SER A 227 14.62 6.34 -22.24
N GLY A 228 13.80 7.34 -22.63
CA GLY A 228 14.28 8.58 -23.23
C GLY A 228 14.99 9.54 -22.26
N LYS A 229 15.07 9.18 -20.97
CA LYS A 229 15.58 10.02 -19.87
C LYS A 229 16.63 9.27 -19.07
N ASP A 230 16.32 8.04 -18.68
CA ASP A 230 17.25 7.13 -18.02
C ASP A 230 16.87 5.67 -18.34
N THR A 231 17.85 4.78 -18.41
CA THR A 231 17.63 3.35 -18.70
C THR A 231 17.58 2.48 -17.45
N GLN A 232 17.94 3.01 -16.29
CA GLN A 232 17.95 2.33 -14.99
C GLN A 232 17.33 3.24 -13.91
N PRO A 233 16.00 3.37 -13.88
CA PRO A 233 15.33 3.95 -12.72
C PRO A 233 15.56 3.04 -11.51
N THR A 234 16.03 3.60 -10.40
CA THR A 234 16.43 2.81 -9.21
C THR A 234 15.69 3.17 -7.94
N GLY A 235 15.16 4.39 -7.86
CA GLY A 235 14.40 4.88 -6.71
C GLY A 235 13.14 5.61 -7.13
N ILE A 236 12.14 5.64 -6.25
CA ILE A 236 10.86 6.30 -6.48
C ILE A 236 10.25 6.75 -5.16
N SER A 237 9.63 7.94 -5.14
CA SER A 237 8.93 8.49 -3.99
C SER A 237 7.74 9.33 -4.47
N TRP A 238 6.83 9.63 -3.54
CA TRP A 238 5.63 10.42 -3.77
C TRP A 238 5.59 11.58 -2.76
N ASP A 239 5.31 12.80 -3.23
CA ASP A 239 5.20 13.97 -2.34
C ASP A 239 3.75 14.34 -1.98
N GLY A 240 2.76 13.58 -2.48
CA GLY A 240 1.33 13.90 -2.39
C GLY A 240 0.73 14.47 -3.68
N ILE A 241 1.55 14.92 -4.63
CA ILE A 241 1.17 15.65 -5.84
C ILE A 241 1.92 15.15 -7.09
N ASP A 242 3.22 14.94 -6.99
CA ASP A 242 4.16 14.61 -8.04
C ASP A 242 5.07 13.43 -7.63
N THR A 243 5.57 12.72 -8.63
CA THR A 243 6.45 11.57 -8.44
C THR A 243 7.90 12.02 -8.52
N LEU A 244 8.67 11.69 -7.49
CA LEU A 244 10.11 11.80 -7.50
C LEU A 244 10.71 10.45 -7.91
N TRP A 245 11.74 10.45 -8.74
CA TRP A 245 12.44 9.21 -9.08
C TRP A 245 13.91 9.45 -9.41
N VAL A 246 14.70 8.37 -9.29
CA VAL A 246 16.15 8.40 -9.50
C VAL A 246 16.51 7.74 -10.82
N GLY A 247 17.21 8.47 -11.68
CA GLY A 247 17.91 7.92 -12.83
C GLY A 247 19.36 7.61 -12.47
N ASN A 248 19.69 6.32 -12.38
CA ASN A 248 21.01 5.87 -11.96
C ASN A 248 22.08 6.15 -13.01
N VAL A 249 21.79 5.93 -14.29
CA VAL A 249 22.78 6.07 -15.38
C VAL A 249 23.04 7.53 -15.72
N SER A 250 22.02 8.38 -15.59
CA SER A 250 22.11 9.81 -15.87
C SER A 250 22.61 10.64 -14.68
N ASP A 251 22.80 10.02 -13.51
CA ASP A 251 23.12 10.69 -12.24
C ASP A 251 22.17 11.84 -11.93
N LYS A 252 20.87 11.58 -12.12
CA LYS A 252 19.84 12.60 -11.95
C LYS A 252 18.74 12.15 -11.01
N LEU A 253 18.27 13.12 -10.26
CA LEU A 253 16.97 13.06 -9.63
C LEU A 253 15.98 13.68 -10.63
N TYR A 254 14.75 13.16 -10.69
CA TYR A 254 13.67 13.68 -11.52
C TYR A 254 12.41 13.96 -10.72
N LEU A 255 11.74 15.06 -11.05
CA LEU A 255 10.38 15.37 -10.63
C LEU A 255 9.44 15.23 -11.82
N GLN A 256 8.42 14.39 -11.69
CA GLN A 256 7.47 14.11 -12.76
C GLN A 256 6.04 14.34 -12.28
N SER A 257 5.23 14.97 -13.12
CA SER A 257 3.94 15.44 -12.64
C SER A 257 2.93 14.31 -12.39
N GLY A 258 2.16 14.42 -11.30
CA GLY A 258 1.21 13.40 -10.91
C GLY A 258 1.91 12.08 -10.56
N GLN A 259 1.14 10.99 -10.47
CA GLN A 259 1.67 9.61 -10.40
C GLN A 259 2.31 9.21 -11.75
N PHE A 260 3.30 9.99 -12.20
CA PHE A 260 4.13 9.82 -13.40
C PHE A 260 3.38 9.60 -14.73
N PHE A 261 2.12 10.01 -14.83
CA PHE A 261 1.36 9.97 -16.10
C PHE A 261 1.64 11.18 -17.02
N SER A 262 2.34 12.19 -16.50
CA SER A 262 2.61 13.47 -17.18
C SER A 262 4.12 13.68 -17.40
N PRO A 263 4.54 14.68 -18.20
CA PRO A 263 5.96 14.93 -18.47
C PRO A 263 6.76 15.27 -17.20
N ILE A 264 8.08 15.13 -17.31
CA ILE A 264 9.05 15.61 -16.32
C ILE A 264 8.88 17.12 -16.15
N LYS A 265 8.69 17.56 -14.91
CA LYS A 265 8.66 18.98 -14.50
C LYS A 265 10.07 19.53 -14.35
N GLU A 266 10.92 18.78 -13.65
CA GLU A 266 12.27 19.22 -13.28
C GLU A 266 13.22 18.03 -13.16
N SER A 267 14.51 18.29 -13.29
CA SER A 267 15.55 17.29 -13.02
C SER A 267 16.80 17.97 -12.47
N LEU A 268 17.47 17.33 -11.52
CA LEU A 268 18.72 17.81 -10.93
C LEU A 268 19.84 16.82 -11.22
N ASN A 269 20.94 17.31 -11.80
CA ASN A 269 22.17 16.52 -11.95
C ASN A 269 22.95 16.53 -10.63
N ILE A 270 23.22 15.34 -10.11
CA ILE A 270 23.93 15.12 -8.84
C ILE A 270 25.26 14.39 -9.02
N ASN A 271 25.73 14.16 -10.26
CA ASN A 271 27.01 13.49 -10.57
C ASN A 271 28.19 14.09 -9.79
N ALA A 272 28.26 15.43 -9.71
CA ALA A 272 29.33 16.12 -8.99
C ALA A 272 29.30 15.92 -7.46
N LYS A 273 28.21 15.37 -6.91
CA LYS A 273 28.02 15.09 -5.48
C LYS A 273 28.19 13.60 -5.17
N ASN A 274 27.50 12.75 -5.90
CA ASN A 274 27.59 11.29 -5.79
C ASN A 274 27.09 10.66 -7.10
N PRO A 275 27.95 10.01 -7.89
CA PRO A 275 27.50 9.25 -9.04
C PRO A 275 26.80 7.96 -8.59
N ASN A 276 25.91 7.45 -9.44
CA ASN A 276 25.09 6.26 -9.24
C ASN A 276 24.12 6.38 -8.04
N PRO A 277 23.24 7.39 -8.00
CA PRO A 277 22.21 7.45 -6.97
C PRO A 277 21.32 6.19 -7.02
N ARG A 278 20.86 5.74 -5.85
CA ARG A 278 20.07 4.50 -5.73
C ARG A 278 18.62 4.74 -5.39
N ASP A 279 18.36 5.65 -4.45
CA ASP A 279 17.00 5.84 -3.98
C ASP A 279 16.74 7.26 -3.49
N ILE A 280 15.46 7.61 -3.39
CA ILE A 280 14.97 8.94 -3.05
C ILE A 280 13.73 8.81 -2.17
N SER A 281 13.54 9.75 -1.26
CA SER A 281 12.33 9.90 -0.46
C SER A 281 11.91 11.37 -0.42
N TRP A 282 10.79 11.64 0.23
CA TRP A 282 10.27 12.98 0.48
C TRP A 282 9.87 13.11 1.93
N ASP A 283 10.37 14.14 2.61
CA ASP A 283 10.07 14.33 4.03
C ASP A 283 8.92 15.31 4.32
N GLY A 284 8.35 15.91 3.28
CA GLY A 284 7.38 17.00 3.37
C GLY A 284 7.95 18.38 3.03
N THR A 285 9.27 18.55 3.03
CA THR A 285 9.97 19.82 2.81
C THR A 285 11.23 19.66 1.96
N ASP A 286 12.06 18.68 2.29
CA ASP A 286 13.37 18.41 1.70
C ASP A 286 13.40 16.99 1.08
N ILE A 287 14.46 16.70 0.32
CA ILE A 287 14.65 15.42 -0.37
C ILE A 287 15.76 14.62 0.32
N PRO A 288 15.42 13.61 1.12
CA PRO A 288 16.31 12.51 1.45
C PRO A 288 16.66 11.72 0.19
N TRP A 289 17.94 11.46 -0.07
CA TRP A 289 18.35 10.55 -1.14
C TRP A 289 19.63 9.78 -0.80
N LEU A 290 19.83 8.68 -1.50
CA LEU A 290 20.88 7.71 -1.25
C LEU A 290 21.87 7.62 -2.42
N GLY A 291 23.16 7.82 -2.12
CA GLY A 291 24.26 7.57 -3.06
C GLY A 291 25.15 6.41 -2.61
N ILE A 292 25.83 5.75 -3.55
CA ILE A 292 26.66 4.54 -3.27
C ILE A 292 28.16 4.75 -3.47
N SER A 293 28.61 5.88 -4.03
CA SER A 293 30.02 6.10 -4.34
C SER A 293 30.51 7.46 -3.83
N PRO A 294 30.76 7.60 -2.50
CA PRO A 294 30.66 6.57 -1.46
C PRO A 294 29.23 6.39 -0.90
N ALA A 295 28.97 5.26 -0.22
CA ALA A 295 27.70 4.97 0.45
C ALA A 295 27.34 6.06 1.49
N THR A 296 26.40 6.94 1.12
CA THR A 296 26.10 8.20 1.82
C THR A 296 24.63 8.56 1.69
N LEU A 297 24.03 8.95 2.82
CA LEU A 297 22.71 9.55 2.89
C LEU A 297 22.84 11.07 2.71
N TYR A 298 21.98 11.69 1.91
CA TYR A 298 21.99 13.13 1.66
C TYR A 298 20.62 13.74 1.96
N LEU A 299 20.62 14.90 2.63
CA LEU A 299 19.45 15.76 2.77
C LEU A 299 19.62 16.96 1.86
N GLN A 300 18.77 17.07 0.86
CA GLN A 300 18.81 18.17 -0.08
C GLN A 300 17.66 19.12 0.17
N SER A 301 17.95 20.43 0.24
CA SER A 301 16.93 21.42 0.55
C SER A 301 15.88 21.51 -0.55
N GLY A 302 14.62 21.54 -0.17
CA GLY A 302 13.50 21.73 -1.09
C GLY A 302 13.38 20.64 -2.14
N GLN A 303 12.38 20.83 -3.01
CA GLN A 303 12.18 19.98 -4.17
C GLN A 303 13.18 20.39 -5.27
N PHE A 304 14.31 19.69 -5.36
CA PHE A 304 15.34 19.80 -6.43
C PHE A 304 16.26 21.03 -6.41
N THR A 305 16.52 21.63 -5.24
CA THR A 305 17.63 22.60 -5.15
C THR A 305 18.98 21.92 -5.12
N SER A 306 20.06 22.61 -5.50
CA SER A 306 21.43 22.03 -5.43
C SER A 306 22.05 22.07 -4.02
N THR A 307 21.32 22.60 -3.03
CA THR A 307 21.82 22.81 -1.67
C THR A 307 21.70 21.54 -0.84
N ILE A 308 22.83 21.01 -0.36
CA ILE A 308 22.85 19.90 0.60
C ILE A 308 22.83 20.48 2.01
N LEU A 309 21.80 20.14 2.79
CA LEU A 309 21.63 20.55 4.19
C LEU A 309 22.45 19.66 5.14
N ALA A 310 22.44 18.36 4.88
CA ALA A 310 23.15 17.37 5.66
C ALA A 310 23.62 16.21 4.77
N SER A 311 24.67 15.52 5.19
CA SER A 311 25.05 14.24 4.60
C SER A 311 25.69 13.34 5.64
N ARG A 312 25.55 12.03 5.47
CA ARG A 312 26.08 11.03 6.39
C ARG A 312 26.61 9.82 5.64
N SER A 313 27.92 9.58 5.75
CA SER A 313 28.49 8.32 5.28
C SER A 313 27.97 7.17 6.14
N ILE A 314 27.52 6.12 5.46
CA ILE A 314 27.07 4.85 6.05
C ILE A 314 27.94 3.67 5.60
N THR A 315 29.06 3.95 4.93
CA THR A 315 30.02 2.93 4.43
C THR A 315 30.56 2.01 5.52
N GLY A 316 30.61 2.48 6.78
CA GLY A 316 31.00 1.66 7.93
C GLY A 316 29.88 0.76 8.48
N ILE A 317 28.66 0.86 7.94
CA ILE A 317 27.49 0.07 8.31
C ILE A 317 27.15 -0.89 7.16
N ASP A 318 26.96 -0.38 5.95
CA ASP A 318 26.75 -1.17 4.73
C ASP A 318 27.44 -0.49 3.54
N THR A 319 28.07 -1.28 2.67
CA THR A 319 28.82 -0.78 1.51
C THR A 319 28.01 -0.67 0.22
N ASP A 320 26.84 -1.30 0.15
CA ASP A 320 25.92 -1.25 -1.00
C ASP A 320 24.48 -1.02 -0.50
N PRO A 321 24.18 0.20 -0.01
CA PRO A 321 22.84 0.54 0.42
C PRO A 321 21.88 0.53 -0.79
N GLY A 322 20.69 -0.01 -0.58
CA GLY A 322 19.67 -0.18 -1.61
C GLY A 322 18.67 0.98 -1.65
N GLY A 323 17.93 1.16 -0.56
CA GLY A 323 16.78 2.06 -0.49
C GLY A 323 16.76 2.95 0.74
N ILE A 324 15.97 4.03 0.69
CA ILE A 324 15.79 5.00 1.78
C ILE A 324 14.35 5.49 1.85
N SER A 325 13.84 5.69 3.06
CA SER A 325 12.56 6.35 3.32
C SER A 325 12.66 7.31 4.51
N TRP A 326 11.59 8.04 4.77
CA TRP A 326 11.46 8.93 5.92
C TRP A 326 10.13 8.72 6.63
N ASN A 327 10.18 8.35 7.91
CA ASN A 327 8.97 8.09 8.69
C ASN A 327 8.57 9.30 9.58
N LYS A 328 8.91 10.53 9.21
CA LYS A 328 8.71 11.76 10.03
C LYS A 328 9.57 11.88 11.28
N PHE A 329 10.14 10.79 11.79
CA PHE A 329 10.93 10.78 13.02
C PHE A 329 12.36 10.28 12.81
N ASP A 330 12.52 9.31 11.93
CA ASP A 330 13.67 8.44 11.74
C ASP A 330 13.80 8.10 10.25
N THR A 331 14.99 7.62 9.88
CA THR A 331 15.35 7.28 8.51
C THR A 331 15.42 5.75 8.35
N PRO A 332 14.35 5.10 7.86
CA PRO A 332 14.42 3.75 7.30
C PRO A 332 15.37 3.70 6.10
N TRP A 333 16.22 2.69 6.03
CA TRP A 333 16.98 2.36 4.82
C TRP A 333 17.27 0.87 4.76
N CYS A 334 17.67 0.36 3.60
CA CYS A 334 18.08 -1.04 3.46
C CYS A 334 19.47 -1.17 2.84
N GLY A 335 20.17 -2.25 3.19
CA GLY A 335 21.51 -2.54 2.72
C GLY A 335 21.63 -3.94 2.14
N ARG A 336 22.25 -4.01 0.96
CA ARG A 336 22.36 -5.24 0.16
C ARG A 336 23.50 -6.12 0.63
N THR A 337 24.61 -5.53 1.08
CA THR A 337 25.79 -6.30 1.50
C THR A 337 25.46 -7.20 2.69
N ASP A 338 24.68 -6.69 3.63
CA ASP A 338 24.35 -7.37 4.88
C ASP A 338 22.97 -8.04 4.87
N ASP A 339 22.20 -7.90 3.79
CA ASP A 339 20.78 -8.26 3.69
C ASP A 339 19.96 -7.73 4.88
N LYS A 340 20.09 -6.44 5.19
CA LYS A 340 19.47 -5.83 6.37
C LYS A 340 18.59 -4.65 6.01
N LEU A 341 17.54 -4.50 6.81
CA LEU A 341 16.77 -3.29 6.93
C LEU A 341 17.26 -2.55 8.18
N TYR A 342 17.57 -1.26 8.07
CA TYR A 342 18.12 -0.41 9.11
C TYR A 342 17.16 0.72 9.46
N LEU A 343 17.08 1.04 10.75
CA LEU A 343 16.39 2.22 11.23
C LEU A 343 17.39 3.13 11.94
N GLN A 344 17.57 4.33 11.41
CA GLN A 344 18.48 5.33 11.97
C GLN A 344 17.69 6.47 12.60
N SER A 345 18.11 6.89 13.80
CA SER A 345 17.38 7.92 14.53
C SER A 345 17.44 9.26 13.81
N GLY A 346 16.33 10.00 13.78
CA GLY A 346 16.31 11.33 13.17
C GLY A 346 16.63 11.32 11.68
N GLN A 347 16.68 12.51 11.10
CA GLN A 347 17.04 12.69 9.70
C GLN A 347 18.57 12.75 9.56
N PHE A 348 19.17 11.57 9.39
CA PHE A 348 20.62 11.38 9.22
C PHE A 348 21.50 11.61 10.47
N THR A 349 21.01 11.28 11.68
CA THR A 349 21.87 11.30 12.88
C THR A 349 22.87 10.14 12.90
N THR A 350 23.79 10.10 13.86
CA THR A 350 24.79 9.01 13.93
C THR A 350 24.28 7.72 14.54
N THR A 351 23.09 7.71 15.13
CA THR A 351 22.63 6.61 15.98
C THR A 351 21.76 5.66 15.18
N LEU A 352 22.27 4.45 14.93
CA LEU A 352 21.46 3.33 14.48
C LEU A 352 20.57 2.87 15.65
N ILE A 353 19.25 2.88 15.45
CA ILE A 353 18.28 2.43 16.46
C ILE A 353 18.24 0.91 16.47
N THR A 354 18.03 0.31 15.29
CA THR A 354 17.91 -1.13 15.13
C THR A 354 18.22 -1.55 13.70
N SER A 355 18.40 -2.85 13.50
CA SER A 355 18.50 -3.47 12.19
C SER A 355 17.87 -4.85 12.21
N VAL A 356 17.24 -5.26 11.12
CA VAL A 356 16.68 -6.61 10.95
C VAL A 356 17.33 -7.28 9.75
N TYR A 357 17.87 -8.47 9.98
CA TYR A 357 18.36 -9.34 8.92
C TYR A 357 17.19 -9.97 8.17
N VAL A 358 17.15 -9.78 6.85
CA VAL A 358 16.11 -10.28 5.96
C VAL A 358 16.64 -11.30 4.94
N GLY A 359 17.93 -11.64 4.93
CA GLY A 359 18.51 -12.62 3.99
C GLY A 359 17.90 -14.03 4.05
N SER A 360 17.22 -14.38 5.13
CA SER A 360 16.41 -15.63 5.18
C SER A 360 15.08 -15.56 4.40
N ILE A 361 14.62 -14.35 4.07
CA ILE A 361 13.41 -14.04 3.31
C ILE A 361 13.78 -13.73 1.85
N ASP A 362 14.71 -12.80 1.66
CA ASP A 362 15.25 -12.37 0.37
C ASP A 362 16.64 -11.76 0.55
N ASN A 363 17.49 -11.89 -0.46
CA ASN A 363 18.78 -11.24 -0.45
C ASN A 363 18.70 -9.91 -1.20
N ASN A 364 19.65 -9.02 -0.91
CA ASN A 364 19.81 -7.73 -1.56
C ASN A 364 18.54 -6.86 -1.50
N PRO A 365 18.00 -6.51 -0.31
CA PRO A 365 16.87 -5.59 -0.23
C PRO A 365 17.22 -4.26 -0.92
N SER A 366 16.33 -3.79 -1.79
CA SER A 366 16.66 -2.78 -2.80
C SER A 366 15.91 -1.46 -2.70
N GLY A 367 14.73 -1.46 -2.11
CA GLY A 367 13.88 -0.29 -1.91
C GLY A 367 13.12 -0.45 -0.61
N ILE A 368 12.73 0.66 0.00
CA ILE A 368 12.01 0.67 1.27
C ILE A 368 11.08 1.87 1.33
N SER A 369 9.89 1.68 1.87
CA SER A 369 8.90 2.72 2.07
C SER A 369 8.30 2.59 3.46
N SER A 370 8.38 3.66 4.25
CA SER A 370 7.56 3.81 5.44
C SER A 370 6.22 4.40 5.05
N ASN A 371 5.18 3.57 5.16
CA ASN A 371 3.76 3.85 4.95
C ASN A 371 3.18 4.89 5.94
N ASN A 372 3.72 6.10 5.90
CA ASN A 372 3.43 7.15 6.85
C ASN A 372 2.20 8.01 6.53
N PHE A 373 1.31 7.48 5.70
CA PHE A 373 0.08 8.16 5.23
C PHE A 373 -1.06 8.21 6.25
N ASN A 374 -0.79 7.89 7.52
CA ASN A 374 -1.64 8.38 8.60
C ASN A 374 -1.38 9.89 8.79
N LEU A 375 -1.97 10.72 7.92
CA LEU A 375 -2.25 12.13 8.17
C LEU A 375 -3.76 12.35 8.13
#